data_AF-A0A2E6SF54-F1
#
_entry.id   AF-A0A2E6SF54-F1
#
_cell.length_a   1.000
_cell.length_b   1.000
_cell.length_c   1.000
_cell.angle_alpha   90.00
_cell.angle_beta   90.00
_cell.angle_gamma   90.00
#
_symmetry.space_group_name_H-M   'P 1'
#
loop_
_entity.id
_entity.type
_entity.pdbx_description
1 polymer ?
#
loop_
_entity_poly.entity_id
_entity_poly.type
_entity_poly.pdbx_seq_one_letter_code
_entity_poly.pdbx_strand_id
1 'polypeptide(L)'
;MIKVTFYLFPLFLLAQNVDMYLSLLHDGQKDGVNENLPELISKYPNDPGVLYLQGLLTMDGMKSLEIYSSIIEKFPKSKYSPAAAMKIGEYFYARGLYTQAARQLCQIPRSYPRYPDIQRVLDLTVSSFKAVGEEDSARYYVGIYQGMFPDLNVNGYGLSTRNQPTKPMNFKSKLMEEPKPYIVQIGAFGNFGNAKRLKLQVSQIGYNVEIVPVEINGSKFHAVRVVRYKNKSEAERVGIVIKKKLGIDYRVLYRPKNYMK
;
A
#
# COMPACT_ATOMS: atom_id res chain seq x y z
N MET A 1 -31.69 46.36 -34.03
CA MET A 1 -30.57 45.40 -34.11
C MET A 1 -30.48 44.66 -32.78
N ILE A 2 -30.94 43.42 -32.73
CA ILE A 2 -30.94 42.59 -31.51
C ILE A 2 -29.53 42.00 -31.36
N LYS A 3 -28.81 42.39 -30.30
CA LYS A 3 -27.53 41.79 -29.94
C LYS A 3 -27.81 40.49 -29.18
N VAL A 4 -27.59 39.36 -29.84
CA VAL A 4 -27.59 38.05 -29.20
C VAL A 4 -26.21 37.85 -28.57
N THR A 5 -26.11 37.99 -27.26
CA THR A 5 -24.91 37.66 -26.49
C THR A 5 -24.89 36.15 -26.20
N PHE A 6 -24.02 35.42 -26.89
CA PHE A 6 -23.72 34.02 -26.57
C PHE A 6 -22.93 33.96 -25.26
N TYR A 7 -23.58 33.53 -24.18
CA TYR A 7 -22.88 33.12 -22.98
C TYR A 7 -22.31 31.71 -23.21
N LEU A 8 -21.00 31.63 -23.45
CA LEU A 8 -20.27 30.37 -23.48
C LEU A 8 -20.23 29.82 -22.05
N PHE A 9 -21.09 28.86 -21.74
CA PHE A 9 -21.07 28.16 -20.46
C PHE A 9 -19.81 27.28 -20.43
N PRO A 10 -18.86 27.47 -19.49
CA PRO A 10 -17.73 26.56 -19.38
C PRO A 10 -18.29 25.20 -18.94
N LEU A 11 -18.19 24.21 -19.83
CA LEU A 11 -18.40 22.81 -19.49
C LEU A 11 -17.33 22.43 -18.46
N PHE A 12 -17.66 22.58 -17.19
CA PHE A 12 -16.94 21.95 -16.12
C PHE A 12 -17.08 20.44 -16.31
N LEU A 13 -16.10 19.82 -16.97
CA LEU A 13 -15.90 18.38 -17.01
C LEU A 13 -15.69 17.92 -15.57
N LEU A 14 -16.79 17.46 -14.97
CA LEU A 14 -16.88 16.98 -13.59
C LEU A 14 -16.40 15.52 -13.50
N ALA A 15 -16.23 15.06 -12.26
CA ALA A 15 -15.85 13.68 -11.86
C ALA A 15 -16.65 12.52 -12.51
N GLN A 16 -17.72 12.81 -13.28
CA GLN A 16 -18.52 11.84 -14.03
C GLN A 16 -17.71 11.07 -15.09
N ASN A 17 -16.63 11.64 -15.63
CA ASN A 17 -15.91 10.98 -16.72
C ASN A 17 -15.05 9.79 -16.26
N VAL A 18 -14.53 9.80 -15.03
CA VAL A 18 -13.64 8.71 -14.57
C VAL A 18 -14.38 7.38 -14.50
N ASP A 19 -15.63 7.37 -14.03
CA ASP A 19 -16.44 6.16 -13.92
C ASP A 19 -16.74 5.55 -15.30
N MET A 20 -16.95 6.40 -16.31
CA MET A 20 -17.08 5.97 -17.71
C MET A 20 -15.80 5.28 -18.20
N TYR A 21 -14.63 5.88 -17.98
CA TYR A 21 -13.35 5.25 -18.36
C TYR A 21 -13.08 3.95 -17.61
N LEU A 22 -13.47 3.85 -16.35
CA LEU A 22 -13.38 2.60 -15.59
C LEU A 22 -14.29 1.51 -16.17
N SER A 23 -15.51 1.88 -16.61
CA SER A 23 -16.39 0.96 -17.32
C SER A 23 -15.75 0.45 -18.62
N LEU A 24 -15.16 1.34 -19.43
CA LEU A 24 -14.46 0.93 -20.65
C LEU A 24 -13.32 -0.05 -20.38
N LEU A 25 -12.55 0.17 -19.29
CA LEU A 25 -11.52 -0.78 -18.87
C LEU A 25 -12.10 -2.14 -18.46
N HIS A 26 -13.25 -2.16 -17.79
CA HIS A 26 -13.95 -3.39 -17.40
C HIS A 26 -14.45 -4.15 -18.63
N ASP A 27 -14.90 -3.44 -19.66
CA ASP A 27 -15.35 -4.00 -20.94
C ASP A 27 -14.19 -4.39 -21.88
N GLY A 28 -12.94 -4.20 -21.44
CA GLY A 28 -11.74 -4.52 -22.19
C GLY A 28 -11.34 -3.49 -23.26
N GLN A 29 -12.08 -2.39 -23.38
CA GLN A 29 -11.84 -1.30 -24.34
C GLN A 29 -10.75 -0.34 -23.83
N LYS A 30 -9.51 -0.83 -23.78
CA LYS A 30 -8.38 -0.07 -23.23
C LYS A 30 -7.90 1.08 -24.13
N ASP A 31 -8.06 0.95 -25.44
CA ASP A 31 -7.50 1.90 -26.42
C ASP A 31 -8.11 3.29 -26.26
N GLY A 32 -9.44 3.39 -26.16
CA GLY A 32 -10.11 4.66 -25.92
C GLY A 32 -9.72 5.33 -24.61
N VAL A 33 -9.37 4.55 -23.57
CA VAL A 33 -8.89 5.12 -22.31
C VAL A 33 -7.43 5.61 -22.45
N ASN A 34 -6.59 4.86 -23.15
CA ASN A 34 -5.19 5.23 -23.39
C ASN A 34 -5.05 6.53 -24.20
N GLU A 35 -5.92 6.75 -25.18
CA GLU A 35 -5.92 7.98 -26.00
C GLU A 35 -6.28 9.23 -25.18
N ASN A 36 -7.22 9.10 -24.24
CA ASN A 36 -7.73 10.22 -23.45
C ASN A 36 -6.94 10.46 -22.15
N LEU A 37 -6.21 9.46 -21.66
CA LEU A 37 -5.48 9.53 -20.40
C LEU A 37 -4.46 10.70 -20.33
N PRO A 38 -3.66 11.00 -21.36
CA PRO A 38 -2.73 12.13 -21.32
C PRO A 38 -3.42 13.48 -21.08
N GLU A 39 -4.57 13.71 -21.72
CA GLU A 39 -5.35 14.92 -21.53
C GLU A 39 -5.95 14.99 -20.13
N LEU A 40 -6.49 13.88 -19.61
CA LEU A 40 -7.00 13.79 -18.24
C LEU A 40 -5.93 14.09 -17.20
N ILE A 41 -4.72 13.55 -17.38
CA ILE A 41 -3.58 13.83 -16.48
C ILE A 41 -3.18 15.30 -16.56
N SER A 42 -3.19 15.89 -17.75
CA SER A 42 -2.86 17.31 -17.93
C SER A 42 -3.86 18.24 -17.24
N LYS A 43 -5.16 17.95 -17.39
CA LYS A 43 -6.24 18.75 -16.80
C LYS A 43 -6.45 18.50 -15.31
N TYR A 44 -6.25 17.27 -14.85
CA TYR A 44 -6.57 16.81 -13.48
C TYR A 44 -5.43 16.01 -12.84
N PRO A 45 -4.22 16.56 -12.71
CA PRO A 45 -3.03 15.81 -12.28
C PRO A 45 -3.08 15.26 -10.84
N ASN A 46 -3.99 15.79 -10.00
CA ASN A 46 -4.17 15.39 -8.61
C ASN A 46 -5.57 14.82 -8.33
N ASP A 47 -6.36 14.49 -9.36
CA ASP A 47 -7.61 13.80 -9.16
C ASP A 47 -7.34 12.31 -8.82
N PRO A 48 -7.84 11.78 -7.69
CA PRO A 48 -7.54 10.41 -7.29
C PRO A 48 -8.11 9.36 -8.26
N GLY A 49 -9.14 9.70 -9.04
CA GLY A 49 -9.70 8.83 -10.06
C GLY A 49 -8.84 8.76 -11.31
N VAL A 50 -8.33 9.90 -11.78
CA VAL A 50 -7.35 9.96 -12.87
C VAL A 50 -6.05 9.25 -12.48
N LEU A 51 -5.57 9.44 -11.25
CA LEU A 51 -4.42 8.68 -10.73
C LEU A 51 -4.73 7.17 -10.70
N TYR A 52 -5.94 6.77 -10.30
CA TYR A 52 -6.33 5.36 -10.29
C TYR A 52 -6.35 4.76 -11.70
N LEU A 53 -6.94 5.45 -12.69
CA LEU A 53 -6.92 5.08 -14.11
C LEU A 53 -5.48 4.94 -14.63
N GLN A 54 -4.63 5.91 -14.32
CA GLN A 54 -3.22 5.88 -14.68
C GLN A 54 -2.54 4.63 -14.10
N GLY A 55 -2.80 4.32 -12.82
CA GLY A 55 -2.28 3.13 -12.17
C GLY A 55 -2.69 1.83 -12.86
N LEU A 56 -3.94 1.73 -13.33
CA LEU A 56 -4.49 0.54 -14.03
C LEU A 56 -3.84 0.32 -15.40
N LEU A 57 -3.52 1.39 -16.11
CA LEU A 57 -2.93 1.35 -17.46
C LEU A 57 -1.40 1.31 -17.44
N THR A 58 -0.78 1.50 -16.28
CA THR A 58 0.67 1.45 -16.13
C THR A 58 1.18 0.01 -16.13
N MET A 59 1.86 -0.39 -17.21
CA MET A 59 2.47 -1.73 -17.36
C MET A 59 3.60 -1.99 -16.36
N ASP A 60 4.36 -0.96 -16.00
CA ASP A 60 5.42 -1.07 -15.00
C ASP A 60 4.80 -1.18 -13.60
N GLY A 61 4.85 -2.37 -13.02
CA GLY A 61 4.26 -2.63 -11.71
C GLY A 61 4.86 -1.80 -10.56
N MET A 62 6.12 -1.38 -10.64
CA MET A 62 6.72 -0.47 -9.65
C MET A 62 6.10 0.92 -9.74
N LYS A 63 5.96 1.44 -10.95
CA LYS A 63 5.31 2.75 -11.17
C LYS A 63 3.84 2.70 -10.76
N SER A 64 3.14 1.62 -11.10
CA SER A 64 1.75 1.41 -10.67
C SER A 64 1.63 1.38 -9.14
N LEU A 65 2.54 0.68 -8.46
CA LEU A 65 2.64 0.66 -7.00
C LEU A 65 2.88 2.07 -6.42
N GLU A 66 3.75 2.88 -7.03
CA GLU A 66 3.99 4.27 -6.61
C GLU A 66 2.74 5.14 -6.69
N ILE A 67 1.97 4.98 -7.78
CA ILE A 67 0.72 5.70 -8.05
C ILE A 67 -0.33 5.30 -7.01
N TYR A 68 -0.62 4.02 -6.82
CA TYR A 68 -1.60 3.57 -5.83
C TYR A 68 -1.22 3.98 -4.41
N SER A 69 0.07 3.88 -4.05
CA SER A 69 0.56 4.33 -2.75
C SER A 69 0.28 5.82 -2.55
N SER A 70 0.44 6.63 -3.61
CA SER A 70 0.15 8.07 -3.55
C SER A 70 -1.32 8.38 -3.33
N ILE A 71 -2.23 7.55 -3.85
CA ILE A 71 -3.68 7.72 -3.65
C ILE A 71 -4.03 7.53 -2.18
N ILE A 72 -3.50 6.48 -1.55
CA ILE A 72 -3.75 6.19 -0.13
C ILE A 72 -3.14 7.29 0.76
N GLU A 73 -1.93 7.73 0.45
CA GLU A 73 -1.22 8.76 1.23
C GLU A 73 -1.87 10.14 1.13
N LYS A 74 -2.21 10.59 -0.09
CA LYS A 74 -2.69 11.95 -0.35
C LYS A 74 -4.21 12.08 -0.28
N PHE A 75 -4.93 11.01 -0.62
CA PHE A 75 -6.40 11.01 -0.73
C PHE A 75 -7.03 9.86 0.06
N PRO A 76 -6.74 9.70 1.38
CA PRO A 76 -7.15 8.52 2.15
C PRO A 76 -8.67 8.32 2.21
N LYS A 77 -9.45 9.41 2.10
CA LYS A 77 -10.94 9.40 2.11
C LYS A 77 -11.57 9.25 0.73
N SER A 78 -10.77 9.18 -0.34
CA SER A 78 -11.27 9.03 -1.70
C SER A 78 -11.96 7.69 -1.91
N LYS A 79 -12.98 7.63 -2.78
CA LYS A 79 -13.63 6.37 -3.21
C LYS A 79 -12.65 5.38 -3.85
N TYR A 80 -11.50 5.87 -4.35
CA TYR A 80 -10.45 5.05 -4.96
C TYR A 80 -9.41 4.53 -3.97
N SER A 81 -9.36 5.06 -2.75
CA SER A 81 -8.40 4.65 -1.70
C SER A 81 -8.50 3.15 -1.35
N PRO A 82 -9.69 2.57 -1.12
CA PRO A 82 -9.84 1.12 -0.91
C PRO A 82 -9.36 0.29 -2.11
N ALA A 83 -9.73 0.72 -3.33
CA ALA A 83 -9.38 0.01 -4.56
C ALA A 83 -7.87 0.08 -4.85
N ALA A 84 -7.23 1.21 -4.54
CA ALA A 84 -5.77 1.34 -4.57
C ALA A 84 -5.10 0.40 -3.55
N ALA A 85 -5.62 0.33 -2.32
CA ALA A 85 -5.10 -0.60 -1.30
C ALA A 85 -5.20 -2.07 -1.75
N MET A 86 -6.31 -2.43 -2.41
CA MET A 86 -6.48 -3.75 -3.03
C MET A 86 -5.44 -3.99 -4.13
N LYS A 87 -5.25 -3.04 -5.05
CA LYS A 87 -4.28 -3.17 -6.16
C LYS A 87 -2.84 -3.35 -5.67
N ILE A 88 -2.46 -2.71 -4.56
CA ILE A 88 -1.17 -2.94 -3.90
C ILE A 88 -1.04 -4.39 -3.41
N GLY A 89 -2.09 -4.92 -2.77
CA GLY A 89 -2.13 -6.30 -2.31
C GLY A 89 -2.04 -7.31 -3.46
N GLU A 90 -2.81 -7.08 -4.52
CA GLU A 90 -2.77 -7.88 -5.76
C GLU A 90 -1.40 -7.85 -6.42
N TYR A 91 -0.75 -6.68 -6.46
CA TYR A 91 0.61 -6.54 -6.97
C TYR A 91 1.58 -7.44 -6.19
N PHE A 92 1.58 -7.38 -4.85
CA PHE A 92 2.45 -8.23 -4.05
C PHE A 92 2.13 -9.71 -4.24
N TYR A 93 0.86 -10.07 -4.32
CA TYR A 93 0.42 -11.44 -4.54
C TYR A 93 0.94 -11.98 -5.88
N ALA A 94 0.71 -11.24 -6.97
CA ALA A 94 1.16 -11.62 -8.32
C ALA A 94 2.68 -11.72 -8.45
N ARG A 95 3.43 -10.99 -7.62
CA ARG A 95 4.90 -11.06 -7.54
C ARG A 95 5.42 -12.20 -6.66
N GLY A 96 4.54 -13.01 -6.06
CA GLY A 96 4.90 -14.06 -5.11
C GLY A 96 5.36 -13.53 -3.73
N LEU A 97 5.14 -12.23 -3.46
CA LEU A 97 5.53 -11.57 -2.22
C LEU A 97 4.44 -11.74 -1.15
N TYR A 98 4.08 -13.00 -0.88
CA TYR A 98 2.91 -13.38 -0.12
C TYR A 98 2.87 -12.81 1.31
N THR A 99 4.00 -12.72 2.02
CA THR A 99 4.04 -12.07 3.35
C THR A 99 3.58 -10.60 3.29
N GLN A 100 3.94 -9.88 2.24
CA GLN A 100 3.56 -8.47 2.07
C GLN A 100 2.13 -8.34 1.58
N ALA A 101 1.72 -9.24 0.67
CA ALA A 101 0.33 -9.33 0.23
C ALA A 101 -0.60 -9.55 1.42
N ALA A 102 -0.34 -10.55 2.26
CA ALA A 102 -1.10 -10.82 3.47
C ALA A 102 -1.17 -9.59 4.40
N ARG A 103 -0.02 -8.95 4.67
CA ARG A 103 0.05 -7.75 5.52
C ARG A 103 -0.71 -6.55 4.98
N GLN A 104 -0.73 -6.36 3.67
CA GLN A 104 -1.44 -5.27 3.01
C GLN A 104 -2.95 -5.55 3.00
N LEU A 105 -3.33 -6.72 2.50
CA LEU A 105 -4.72 -7.13 2.34
C LEU A 105 -5.44 -7.22 3.68
N CYS A 106 -4.74 -7.68 4.73
CA CYS A 106 -5.38 -7.89 6.02
C CYS A 106 -5.82 -6.60 6.75
N GLN A 107 -5.37 -5.44 6.26
CA GLN A 107 -5.77 -4.13 6.78
C GLN A 107 -7.05 -3.62 6.12
N ILE A 108 -7.36 -4.05 4.90
CA ILE A 108 -8.45 -3.51 4.09
C ILE A 108 -9.79 -3.57 4.82
N PRO A 109 -10.22 -4.71 5.41
CA PRO A 109 -11.57 -4.76 6.00
C PRO A 109 -11.69 -3.92 7.28
N ARG A 110 -10.57 -3.59 7.93
CA ARG A 110 -10.53 -2.70 9.11
C ARG A 110 -10.51 -1.24 8.69
N SER A 111 -9.72 -0.89 7.68
CA SER A 111 -9.56 0.48 7.18
C SER A 111 -10.71 0.92 6.27
N TYR A 112 -11.32 -0.02 5.55
CA TYR A 112 -12.38 0.20 4.57
C TYR A 112 -13.51 -0.84 4.73
N PRO A 113 -14.30 -0.81 5.81
CA PRO A 113 -15.33 -1.84 6.09
C PRO A 113 -16.46 -1.91 5.05
N ARG A 114 -16.57 -0.93 4.15
CA ARG A 114 -17.57 -0.90 3.06
C ARG A 114 -16.98 -1.23 1.69
N TYR A 115 -15.77 -1.79 1.64
CA TYR A 115 -15.20 -2.21 0.36
C TYR A 115 -16.07 -3.32 -0.26
N PRO A 116 -16.51 -3.21 -1.53
CA PRO A 116 -17.50 -4.15 -2.08
C PRO A 116 -17.05 -5.61 -2.16
N ASP A 117 -15.76 -5.85 -2.39
CA ASP A 117 -15.21 -7.18 -2.68
C ASP A 117 -14.35 -7.72 -1.53
N ILE A 118 -14.93 -7.79 -0.32
CA ILE A 118 -14.25 -8.36 0.85
C ILE A 118 -13.93 -9.84 0.66
N GLN A 119 -14.75 -10.57 -0.10
CA GLN A 119 -14.51 -11.99 -0.37
C GLN A 119 -13.15 -12.18 -1.05
N ARG A 120 -12.87 -11.42 -2.11
CA ARG A 120 -11.56 -11.48 -2.78
C ARG A 120 -10.40 -11.07 -1.89
N VAL A 121 -10.60 -10.07 -1.02
CA VAL A 121 -9.58 -9.68 -0.02
C VAL A 121 -9.28 -10.86 0.90
N LEU A 122 -10.30 -11.57 1.39
CA LEU A 122 -10.12 -12.74 2.23
C LEU A 122 -9.44 -13.89 1.48
N ASP A 123 -9.88 -14.19 0.25
CA ASP A 123 -9.31 -15.25 -0.59
C ASP A 123 -7.80 -15.07 -0.77
N LEU A 124 -7.37 -13.86 -1.17
CA LEU A 124 -5.96 -13.55 -1.37
C LEU A 124 -5.19 -13.51 -0.05
N THR A 125 -5.80 -13.06 1.05
CA THR A 125 -5.18 -13.06 2.38
C THR A 125 -4.89 -14.48 2.85
N VAL A 126 -5.88 -15.37 2.77
CA VAL A 126 -5.75 -16.79 3.15
C VAL A 126 -4.74 -17.49 2.26
N SER A 127 -4.83 -17.30 0.95
CA SER A 127 -3.89 -17.89 -0.02
C SER A 127 -2.45 -17.43 0.24
N SER A 128 -2.26 -16.15 0.57
CA SER A 128 -0.96 -15.59 0.92
C SER A 128 -0.39 -16.22 2.19
N PHE A 129 -1.18 -16.33 3.26
CA PHE A 129 -0.73 -16.95 4.51
C PHE A 129 -0.38 -18.44 4.34
N LYS A 130 -1.22 -19.19 3.60
CA LYS A 130 -0.93 -20.58 3.26
C LYS A 130 0.36 -20.73 2.47
N ALA A 131 0.58 -19.87 1.47
CA ALA A 131 1.78 -19.91 0.64
C ALA A 131 3.09 -19.69 1.43
N VAL A 132 3.02 -19.03 2.59
CA VAL A 132 4.18 -18.84 3.49
C VAL A 132 4.18 -19.79 4.69
N GLY A 133 3.26 -20.75 4.76
CA GLY A 133 3.15 -21.73 5.85
C GLY A 133 2.55 -21.17 7.15
N GLU A 134 1.98 -19.96 7.13
CA GLU A 134 1.38 -19.30 8.30
C GLU A 134 -0.13 -19.61 8.40
N GLU A 135 -0.52 -20.89 8.41
CA GLU A 135 -1.93 -21.28 8.46
C GLU A 135 -2.66 -20.80 9.72
N ASP A 136 -1.96 -20.67 10.85
CA ASP A 136 -2.49 -20.13 12.09
C ASP A 136 -2.97 -18.68 11.90
N SER A 137 -2.17 -17.87 11.20
CA SER A 137 -2.54 -16.50 10.82
C SER A 137 -3.77 -16.52 9.90
N ALA A 138 -3.82 -17.44 8.93
CA ALA A 138 -4.99 -17.58 8.06
C ALA A 138 -6.27 -17.87 8.86
N ARG A 139 -6.24 -18.86 9.79
CA ARG A 139 -7.38 -19.19 10.65
C ARG A 139 -7.84 -18.00 11.50
N TYR A 140 -6.87 -17.28 12.08
CA TYR A 140 -7.14 -16.10 12.87
C TYR A 140 -7.90 -15.01 12.07
N TYR A 141 -7.40 -14.66 10.88
CA TYR A 141 -8.03 -13.63 10.05
C TYR A 141 -9.39 -14.08 9.48
N VAL A 142 -9.55 -15.36 9.11
CA VAL A 142 -10.86 -15.92 8.72
C VAL A 142 -11.89 -15.70 9.83
N GLY A 143 -11.55 -16.06 11.08
CA GLY A 143 -12.47 -15.89 12.21
C GLY A 143 -12.87 -14.42 12.45
N ILE A 144 -11.90 -13.50 12.36
CA ILE A 144 -12.19 -12.06 12.49
C ILE A 144 -13.11 -11.59 11.37
N TYR A 145 -12.82 -11.97 10.12
CA TYR A 145 -13.58 -11.45 8.97
C TYR A 145 -14.96 -12.05 8.91
N GLN A 146 -15.13 -13.32 9.24
CA GLN A 146 -16.45 -13.94 9.40
C GLN A 146 -17.27 -13.23 10.47
N GLY A 147 -16.64 -12.82 11.59
CA GLY A 147 -17.32 -12.02 12.62
C GLY A 147 -17.71 -10.61 12.17
N MET A 148 -16.92 -9.98 11.29
CA MET A 148 -17.19 -8.64 10.74
C MET A 148 -18.18 -8.67 9.57
N PHE A 149 -18.18 -9.74 8.78
CA PHE A 149 -18.93 -9.93 7.54
C PHE A 149 -19.51 -11.35 7.53
N PRO A 150 -20.69 -11.56 8.16
CA PRO A 150 -21.27 -12.89 8.35
C PRO A 150 -21.53 -13.66 7.04
N ASP A 151 -21.71 -12.95 5.93
CA ASP A 151 -22.05 -13.53 4.62
C ASP A 151 -20.83 -14.05 3.84
N LEU A 152 -19.61 -13.93 4.37
CA LEU A 152 -18.40 -14.42 3.70
C LEU A 152 -18.40 -15.94 3.58
N ASN A 153 -18.02 -16.43 2.40
CA ASN A 153 -17.83 -17.85 2.16
C ASN A 153 -16.44 -18.28 2.67
N VAL A 154 -16.42 -18.89 3.86
CA VAL A 154 -15.19 -19.37 4.51
C VAL A 154 -14.99 -20.88 4.43
N ASN A 155 -16.02 -21.62 4.03
CA ASN A 155 -16.02 -23.09 4.07
C ASN A 155 -14.97 -23.68 3.11
N GLY A 156 -14.73 -23.02 1.98
CA GLY A 156 -13.77 -23.44 0.96
C GLY A 156 -12.30 -23.40 1.41
N TYR A 157 -11.97 -22.77 2.54
CA TYR A 157 -10.59 -22.69 2.98
C TYR A 157 -10.08 -23.92 3.71
N GLY A 158 -10.96 -24.83 4.16
CA GLY A 158 -10.56 -25.96 5.02
C GLY A 158 -10.02 -25.51 6.38
N LEU A 159 -10.33 -24.28 6.79
CA LEU A 159 -9.91 -23.67 8.04
C LEU A 159 -11.10 -23.72 9.00
N SER A 160 -11.26 -24.84 9.71
CA SER A 160 -12.36 -25.00 10.65
C SER A 160 -12.31 -23.92 11.74
N THR A 161 -13.26 -22.99 11.70
CA THR A 161 -13.56 -22.07 12.80
C THR A 161 -14.32 -22.86 13.86
N ARG A 162 -13.66 -23.83 14.53
CA ARG A 162 -14.24 -24.36 15.77
C ARG A 162 -14.48 -23.17 16.67
N ASN A 163 -15.72 -23.00 17.14
CA ASN A 163 -16.18 -22.06 18.15
C ASN A 163 -15.34 -22.17 19.43
N GLN A 164 -14.07 -21.79 19.37
CA GLN A 164 -13.40 -21.27 20.52
C GLN A 164 -13.90 -19.83 20.59
N PRO A 165 -14.63 -19.44 21.66
CA PRO A 165 -14.63 -18.05 22.03
C PRO A 165 -13.16 -17.75 22.27
N THR A 166 -12.48 -17.21 21.27
CA THR A 166 -11.18 -16.60 21.49
C THR A 166 -11.52 -15.53 22.50
N LYS A 167 -11.13 -15.76 23.77
CA LYS A 167 -10.98 -14.68 24.75
C LYS A 167 -10.49 -13.50 23.93
N PRO A 168 -11.15 -12.33 23.93
CA PRO A 168 -10.64 -11.19 23.20
C PRO A 168 -9.18 -11.13 23.60
N MET A 169 -8.28 -11.42 22.66
CA MET A 169 -6.88 -11.22 22.93
C MET A 169 -6.84 -9.71 23.00
N ASN A 170 -6.98 -9.21 24.22
CA ASN A 170 -6.75 -7.83 24.54
C ASN A 170 -5.34 -7.59 24.00
N PHE A 171 -5.25 -6.99 22.81
CA PHE A 171 -4.08 -6.23 22.38
C PHE A 171 -3.99 -4.92 23.19
N LYS A 172 -4.34 -5.02 24.47
CA LYS A 172 -4.06 -4.10 25.55
C LYS A 172 -3.79 -4.96 26.78
N SER A 173 -2.62 -5.58 26.81
CA SER A 173 -1.64 -5.25 27.85
C SER A 173 -0.39 -6.13 27.72
N LYS A 174 0.75 -5.47 27.94
CA LYS A 174 2.10 -6.02 28.13
C LYS A 174 2.94 -6.27 26.88
N LEU A 175 3.21 -5.20 26.16
CA LEU A 175 4.58 -4.85 25.85
C LEU A 175 4.76 -3.42 26.36
N MET A 176 5.50 -3.20 27.45
CA MET A 176 6.49 -2.13 27.32
C MET A 176 7.26 -2.56 26.07
N GLU A 177 6.99 -1.94 24.92
CA GLU A 177 7.77 -2.25 23.73
C GLU A 177 9.22 -2.06 24.17
N GLU A 178 9.94 -3.16 24.33
CA GLU A 178 11.36 -3.09 24.64
C GLU A 178 11.95 -2.13 23.62
N PRO A 179 12.74 -1.14 24.05
CA PRO A 179 13.23 -0.13 23.16
C PRO A 179 13.92 -0.84 22.00
N LYS A 180 13.44 -0.57 20.78
CA LYS A 180 14.08 -0.97 19.53
C LYS A 180 14.79 0.27 18.96
N PRO A 181 15.94 0.68 19.52
CA PRO A 181 16.57 1.92 19.13
C PRO A 181 17.38 1.75 17.84
N TYR A 182 17.65 0.54 17.37
CA TYR A 182 18.50 0.36 16.19
C TYR A 182 17.70 0.42 14.90
N ILE A 183 18.24 1.12 13.91
CA ILE A 183 17.70 1.23 12.56
C ILE A 183 18.82 0.97 11.55
N VAL A 184 18.44 0.60 10.34
CA VAL A 184 19.38 0.43 9.21
C VAL A 184 19.10 1.54 8.20
N GLN A 185 19.98 2.53 8.10
CA GLN A 185 19.88 3.53 7.04
C GLN A 185 20.51 2.99 5.77
N ILE A 186 19.75 2.98 4.68
CA ILE A 186 20.12 2.35 3.39
C ILE A 186 20.24 3.37 2.26
N GLY A 187 20.07 4.66 2.57
CA GLY A 187 20.26 5.75 1.61
C GLY A 187 19.85 7.10 2.20
N ALA A 188 20.34 8.18 1.58
CA ALA A 188 19.91 9.55 1.83
C ALA A 188 19.89 10.29 0.49
N PHE A 189 18.72 10.74 0.06
CA PHE A 189 18.53 11.30 -1.28
C PHE A 189 18.09 12.76 -1.21
N GLY A 190 18.68 13.63 -2.02
CA GLY A 190 18.17 15.00 -2.17
C GLY A 190 16.79 15.06 -2.84
N ASN A 191 16.47 14.08 -3.69
CA ASN A 191 15.17 13.94 -4.34
C ASN A 191 14.28 12.91 -3.62
N PHE A 192 13.06 13.31 -3.26
CA PHE A 192 12.09 12.45 -2.57
C PHE A 192 11.63 11.24 -3.39
N GLY A 193 11.50 11.38 -4.71
CA GLY A 193 11.14 10.29 -5.62
C GLY A 193 12.16 9.15 -5.59
N ASN A 194 13.46 9.47 -5.57
CA ASN A 194 14.51 8.46 -5.42
C ASN A 194 14.41 7.72 -4.08
N ALA A 195 14.12 8.44 -2.99
CA ALA A 195 13.89 7.85 -1.68
C ALA A 195 12.66 6.93 -1.67
N LYS A 196 11.57 7.34 -2.33
CA LYS A 196 10.33 6.55 -2.47
C LYS A 196 10.57 5.27 -3.25
N ARG A 197 11.31 5.33 -4.36
CA ARG A 197 11.67 4.15 -5.15
C ARG A 197 12.47 3.15 -4.32
N LEU A 198 13.48 3.60 -3.58
CA LEU A 198 14.25 2.71 -2.70
C LEU A 198 13.38 2.12 -1.59
N LYS A 199 12.52 2.93 -0.97
CA LYS A 199 11.54 2.45 0.02
C LYS A 199 10.72 1.29 -0.56
N LEU A 200 10.16 1.45 -1.76
CA LEU A 200 9.34 0.41 -2.38
C LEU A 200 10.14 -0.86 -2.70
N GLN A 201 11.35 -0.74 -3.24
CA GLN A 201 12.22 -1.90 -3.50
C GLN A 201 12.55 -2.69 -2.23
N VAL A 202 12.78 -1.99 -1.12
CA VAL A 202 13.13 -2.65 0.15
C VAL A 202 11.88 -3.18 0.86
N SER A 203 10.75 -2.51 0.72
CA SER A 203 9.45 -3.04 1.15
C SER A 203 9.09 -4.33 0.40
N GLN A 204 9.44 -4.43 -0.88
CA GLN A 204 9.23 -5.62 -1.71
C GLN A 204 9.98 -6.87 -1.24
N ILE A 205 11.01 -6.72 -0.42
CA ILE A 205 11.72 -7.87 0.16
C ILE A 205 11.35 -8.09 1.64
N GLY A 206 10.26 -7.46 2.11
CA GLY A 206 9.59 -7.75 3.38
C GLY A 206 9.93 -6.81 4.54
N TYR A 207 10.65 -5.72 4.29
CA TYR A 207 11.10 -4.81 5.35
C TYR A 207 10.21 -3.58 5.51
N ASN A 208 10.01 -3.13 6.76
CA ASN A 208 9.33 -1.87 7.05
C ASN A 208 10.31 -0.72 6.90
N VAL A 209 9.95 0.28 6.09
CA VAL A 209 10.84 1.35 5.68
C VAL A 209 10.17 2.71 5.85
N GLU A 210 10.85 3.59 6.55
CA GLU A 210 10.48 4.98 6.76
C GLU A 210 11.39 5.91 5.94
N ILE A 211 10.82 7.02 5.47
CA ILE A 211 11.59 8.12 4.88
C ILE A 211 11.54 9.27 5.87
N VAL A 212 12.69 9.74 6.33
CA VAL A 212 12.80 10.80 7.35
C VAL A 212 13.63 11.95 6.79
N PRO A 213 13.16 13.22 6.88
CA PRO A 213 13.99 14.36 6.51
C PRO A 213 15.20 14.44 7.47
N VAL A 214 16.39 14.64 6.92
CA VAL A 214 17.62 14.88 7.67
C VAL A 214 18.37 16.05 7.06
N GLU A 215 19.06 16.82 7.89
CA GLU A 215 19.89 17.92 7.42
C GLU A 215 21.37 17.54 7.58
N ILE A 216 22.14 17.68 6.51
CA ILE A 216 23.58 17.38 6.48
C ILE A 216 24.25 18.59 5.82
N ASN A 217 25.07 19.31 6.60
CA ASN A 217 25.80 20.50 6.15
C ASN A 217 24.89 21.57 5.51
N GLY A 218 23.74 21.85 6.13
CA GLY A 218 22.75 22.83 5.64
C GLY A 218 21.87 22.34 4.48
N SER A 219 22.14 21.14 3.93
CA SER A 219 21.34 20.54 2.86
C SER A 219 20.34 19.53 3.42
N LYS A 220 19.09 19.59 2.96
CA LYS A 220 18.03 18.65 3.34
C LYS A 220 18.05 17.41 2.46
N PHE A 221 18.01 16.25 3.10
CA PHE A 221 17.95 14.93 2.46
C PHE A 221 16.78 14.11 3.01
N HIS A 222 16.35 13.14 2.22
CA HIS A 222 15.36 12.14 2.56
C HIS A 222 16.08 10.82 2.89
N ALA A 223 16.30 10.57 4.18
CA ALA A 223 16.94 9.35 4.66
C ALA A 223 15.97 8.17 4.63
N VAL A 224 16.36 7.09 3.95
CA VAL A 224 15.59 5.84 3.86
C VAL A 224 16.08 4.88 4.91
N ARG A 225 15.20 4.48 5.83
CA ARG A 225 15.54 3.76 7.06
C ARG A 225 14.66 2.54 7.24
N VAL A 226 15.30 1.39 7.45
CA VAL A 226 14.62 0.17 7.88
C VAL A 226 14.53 0.16 9.40
N VAL A 227 13.32 -0.04 9.90
CA VAL A 227 12.95 0.24 11.29
C VAL A 227 12.17 -0.95 11.88
N ARG A 228 12.22 -1.26 13.18
CA ARG A 228 13.24 -0.96 14.21
C ARG A 228 13.68 -2.29 14.84
N TYR A 229 14.92 -2.36 15.29
CA TYR A 229 15.56 -3.58 15.81
C TYR A 229 16.02 -3.42 17.27
N LYS A 230 15.99 -4.51 18.04
CA LYS A 230 16.29 -4.52 19.48
C LYS A 230 17.76 -4.21 19.75
N ASN A 231 18.65 -4.77 18.95
CA ASN A 231 20.09 -4.63 19.14
C ASN A 231 20.82 -4.38 17.81
N LYS A 232 22.07 -3.89 17.91
CA LYS A 232 22.92 -3.57 16.76
C LYS A 232 23.12 -4.78 15.85
N SER A 233 23.31 -5.98 16.43
CA SER A 233 23.56 -7.22 15.67
C SER A 233 22.36 -7.63 14.81
N GLU A 234 21.14 -7.49 15.33
CA GLU A 234 19.91 -7.71 14.56
C GLU A 234 19.81 -6.75 13.37
N ALA A 235 20.05 -5.46 13.59
CA ALA A 235 20.07 -4.45 12.53
C ALA A 235 21.18 -4.74 11.51
N GLU A 236 22.37 -5.17 11.96
CA GLU A 236 23.50 -5.50 11.09
C GLU A 236 23.16 -6.68 10.16
N ARG A 237 22.56 -7.74 10.70
CA ARG A 237 22.10 -8.88 9.89
C ARG A 237 21.09 -8.46 8.83
N VAL A 238 20.16 -7.56 9.16
CA VAL A 238 19.24 -7.01 8.18
C VAL A 238 19.97 -6.21 7.10
N GLY A 239 20.91 -5.34 7.50
CA GLY A 239 21.74 -4.58 6.56
C GLY A 239 22.48 -5.48 5.58
N ILE A 240 23.12 -6.55 6.05
CA ILE A 240 23.82 -7.54 5.22
C ILE A 240 22.87 -8.18 4.21
N VAL A 241 21.67 -8.58 4.64
CA VAL A 241 20.68 -9.19 3.74
C VAL A 241 20.24 -8.20 2.66
N ILE A 242 19.99 -6.94 3.03
CA ILE A 242 19.60 -5.90 2.07
C ILE A 242 20.74 -5.62 1.07
N LYS A 243 21.97 -5.48 1.56
CA LYS A 243 23.15 -5.31 0.70
C LYS A 243 23.32 -6.46 -0.27
N LYS A 244 23.18 -7.70 0.20
CA LYS A 244 23.28 -8.90 -0.65
C LYS A 244 22.17 -8.96 -1.71
N LYS A 245 20.92 -8.62 -1.35
CA LYS A 245 19.77 -8.72 -2.27
C LYS A 245 19.70 -7.58 -3.29
N LEU A 246 20.10 -6.37 -2.90
CA LEU A 246 19.86 -5.16 -3.71
C LEU A 246 21.15 -4.45 -4.15
N GLY A 247 22.32 -4.85 -3.64
CA GLY A 247 23.58 -4.17 -3.93
C GLY A 247 23.73 -2.81 -3.25
N ILE A 248 23.01 -2.58 -2.15
CA ILE A 248 22.89 -1.27 -1.49
C ILE A 248 23.67 -1.24 -0.19
N ASP A 249 24.55 -0.25 -0.05
CA ASP A 249 25.27 -0.03 1.21
C ASP A 249 24.35 0.46 2.32
N TYR A 250 24.73 0.13 3.55
CA TYR A 250 23.94 0.47 4.72
C TYR A 250 24.80 0.97 5.87
N ARG A 251 24.13 1.64 6.81
CA ARG A 251 24.71 2.03 8.10
C ARG A 251 23.71 1.77 9.22
N VAL A 252 24.14 1.04 10.24
CA VAL A 252 23.35 0.85 11.46
C VAL A 252 23.47 2.09 12.35
N LEU A 253 22.34 2.63 12.79
CA LEU A 253 22.26 3.82 13.64
C LEU A 253 21.48 3.51 14.92
N TYR A 254 21.92 4.08 16.03
CA TYR A 254 21.15 4.14 17.27
C TYR A 254 20.25 5.39 17.25
N ARG A 255 18.93 5.17 17.26
CA ARG A 255 17.83 6.14 17.20
C ARG A 255 16.64 5.65 18.04
N PRO A 256 16.62 5.91 19.37
CA PRO A 256 15.49 5.55 20.23
C PRO A 256 14.20 6.27 19.81
N LYS A 257 13.02 5.73 20.18
CA LYS A 257 11.70 6.25 19.74
C LYS A 257 11.50 7.75 20.01
N ASN A 258 12.11 8.29 21.05
CA ASN A 258 11.99 9.70 21.44
C ASN A 258 12.80 10.68 20.57
N TYR A 259 13.58 10.20 19.59
CA TYR A 259 14.45 11.01 18.73
C TYR A 259 13.73 11.54 17.47
N MET A 260 12.42 11.31 17.32
CA MET A 260 11.62 11.73 16.15
C MET A 260 10.51 12.74 16.52
N LYS A 261 10.63 13.43 17.67
CA LYS A 261 9.85 14.62 17.97
C LYS A 261 10.62 15.87 17.59
#